data_AF-A0A529MFW2-F1
#
_entry.id   AF-A0A529MFW2-F1
#
_cell.length_a   1.000
_cell.length_b   1.000
_cell.length_c   1.000
_cell.angle_alpha   90.00
_cell.angle_beta   90.00
_cell.angle_gamma   90.00
#
_symmetry.space_group_name_H-M   'P 1'
#
loop_
_entity.id
_entity.type
_entity.pdbx_description
1 polymer ?
#
loop_
_entity_poly.entity_id
_entity_poly.type
_entity_poly.pdbx_seq_one_letter_code
_entity_poly.pdbx_strand_id
1 'polypeptide(L)'
;FITSEAEANFPQVATNPILQMNGSKAWYGWPQNDDYEPLRTKWVDLETLEERRALARKMQRIWWDYVPQVLLGQYVQPIARRKTLISIIGFPSYVPFWNMQKATN
;
A
#
# COMPACT_ATOMS: atom_id res chain seq x y z
N PHE A 1 10.45 -16.36 0.75
CA PHE A 1 9.35 -15.67 0.06
C PHE A 1 9.76 -14.21 -0.10
N ILE A 2 9.72 -13.66 -1.32
CA ILE A 2 9.95 -12.23 -1.57
C ILE A 2 8.59 -11.65 -1.92
N THR A 3 8.06 -10.76 -1.07
CA THR A 3 6.82 -10.03 -1.32
C THR A 3 7.17 -8.69 -1.96
N SER A 4 6.36 -8.26 -2.91
CA SER A 4 6.50 -6.97 -3.57
C SER A 4 5.26 -6.15 -3.31
N GLU A 5 5.43 -4.94 -2.78
CA GLU A 5 4.30 -4.13 -2.36
C GLU A 5 4.41 -2.73 -2.95
N ALA A 6 3.33 -2.29 -3.57
CA ALA A 6 3.26 -0.95 -4.12
C ALA A 6 3.03 0.05 -3.00
N GLU A 7 3.80 1.14 -3.02
CA GLU A 7 3.63 2.24 -2.06
C GLU A 7 2.19 2.78 -2.04
N ALA A 8 1.52 2.77 -3.20
CA ALA A 8 0.13 3.19 -3.35
C ALA A 8 -0.88 2.39 -2.50
N ASN A 9 -0.48 1.26 -1.92
CA ASN A 9 -1.33 0.46 -1.03
C ASN A 9 -1.30 0.95 0.43
N PHE A 10 -0.24 1.64 0.88
CA PHE A 10 -0.10 2.08 2.28
C PHE A 10 -1.14 3.12 2.75
N PRO A 11 -1.70 4.00 1.89
CA PRO A 11 -2.81 4.85 2.27
C PRO A 11 -4.12 4.08 2.57
N GLN A 12 -4.24 2.83 2.14
CA GLN A 12 -5.45 2.02 2.31
C GLN A 12 -5.49 1.35 3.70
N VAL A 13 -5.48 2.16 4.76
CA VAL A 13 -5.31 1.71 6.16
C VAL A 13 -6.32 0.64 6.61
N ALA A 14 -7.57 0.72 6.14
CA ALA A 14 -8.62 -0.21 6.51
C ALA A 14 -8.50 -1.58 5.81
N THR A 15 -8.10 -1.58 4.54
CA THR A 15 -8.18 -2.74 3.64
C THR A 15 -6.84 -3.38 3.35
N ASN A 16 -5.72 -2.71 3.61
CA ASN A 16 -4.39 -3.25 3.35
C ASN A 16 -4.06 -4.35 4.39
N PRO A 17 -3.89 -5.63 3.97
CA PRO A 17 -3.64 -6.74 4.89
C PRO A 17 -2.27 -6.67 5.57
N ILE A 18 -1.29 -5.99 4.94
CA ILE A 18 0.04 -5.79 5.51
C ILE A 18 -0.08 -5.05 6.82
N LEU A 19 -0.95 -4.03 6.87
CA LEU A 19 -1.11 -3.16 8.02
C LEU A 19 -1.80 -3.84 9.20
N GLN A 20 -2.25 -5.09 9.10
CA GLN A 20 -2.94 -5.77 10.20
C GLN A 20 -1.93 -6.32 11.22
N MET A 21 -2.17 -6.05 12.50
CA MET A 21 -1.40 -6.57 13.63
C MET A 21 -2.30 -7.33 14.63
N ASN A 22 -3.14 -8.24 14.12
CA ASN A 22 -4.13 -9.01 14.88
C ASN A 22 -3.74 -10.50 15.04
N GLY A 23 -2.44 -10.80 15.09
CA GLY A 23 -1.90 -12.11 15.44
C GLY A 23 -2.17 -13.18 14.39
N SER A 24 -2.83 -14.28 14.77
CA SER A 24 -3.06 -15.44 13.89
C SER A 24 -3.89 -15.13 12.63
N LYS A 25 -4.61 -14.00 12.62
CA LYS A 25 -5.39 -13.52 11.47
C LYS A 25 -4.60 -12.55 10.58
N ALA A 26 -3.46 -12.06 11.06
CA ALA A 26 -2.65 -11.11 10.32
C ALA A 26 -1.93 -11.82 9.18
N TRP A 27 -1.44 -11.02 8.23
CA TRP A 27 -0.66 -11.51 7.10
C TRP A 27 0.67 -12.12 7.55
N TYR A 28 1.50 -12.55 6.60
CA TYR A 28 2.77 -13.23 6.87
C TYR A 28 3.56 -12.62 8.04
N GLY A 29 4.00 -13.49 8.95
CA GLY A 29 4.69 -13.11 10.19
C GLY A 29 3.77 -12.99 11.40
N TRP A 30 2.44 -13.03 11.21
CA TRP A 30 1.43 -12.99 12.27
C TRP A 30 1.68 -11.88 13.31
N PRO A 31 1.97 -10.63 12.89
CA PRO A 31 2.27 -9.56 13.83
C PRO A 31 1.08 -9.32 14.77
N GLN A 32 1.38 -9.04 16.04
CA GLN A 32 0.37 -8.74 17.04
C GLN A 32 0.78 -7.50 17.83
N ASN A 33 -0.12 -6.51 17.86
CA ASN A 33 0.06 -5.31 18.67
C ASN A 33 -1.31 -4.76 19.11
N ASP A 34 -1.60 -4.91 20.40
CA ASP A 34 -2.89 -4.56 20.99
C ASP A 34 -3.14 -3.05 21.02
N ASP A 35 -2.08 -2.22 20.95
CA ASP A 35 -2.19 -0.76 20.88
C ASP A 35 -2.44 -0.25 19.46
N TYR A 36 -2.00 -1.01 18.44
CA TYR A 36 -2.04 -0.59 17.04
C TYR A 36 -3.41 -0.79 16.39
N GLU A 37 -4.04 -1.95 16.59
CA GLU A 37 -5.33 -2.28 15.95
C GLU A 37 -6.49 -1.33 16.35
N PRO A 38 -6.59 -0.84 17.60
CA PRO A 38 -7.57 0.19 17.95
C PRO A 38 -7.36 1.50 17.18
N LEU A 39 -6.11 1.90 16.94
CA LEU A 39 -5.80 3.07 16.12
C LEU A 39 -6.20 2.85 14.67
N ARG A 40 -5.89 1.67 14.11
CA ARG A 40 -6.30 1.30 12.74
C ARG A 40 -7.82 1.28 12.58
N THR A 41 -8.54 0.82 13.61
CA THR A 41 -10.01 0.84 13.64
C THR A 41 -10.53 2.27 13.63
N LYS A 42 -9.99 3.15 14.49
CA LYS A 42 -10.37 4.57 14.56
C LYS A 42 -10.13 5.33 13.25
N TRP A 43 -9.21 4.88 12.40
CA TRP A 43 -8.88 5.55 11.14
C TRP A 43 -10.10 5.82 10.26
N VAL A 44 -11.06 4.89 10.21
CA VAL A 44 -12.23 4.99 9.32
C VAL A 44 -13.21 6.07 9.76
N ASP A 45 -13.20 6.43 11.04
CA ASP A 45 -14.10 7.41 11.65
C ASP A 45 -13.58 8.85 11.54
N LEU A 46 -12.34 9.05 11.07
CA LEU A 46 -11.73 10.38 10.98
C LEU A 46 -12.19 11.13 9.74
N GLU A 47 -12.71 12.34 9.95
CA GLU A 47 -13.26 13.18 8.88
C GLU A 47 -12.21 14.16 8.32
N THR A 48 -11.29 14.64 9.16
CA THR A 48 -10.34 15.67 8.73
C THR A 48 -8.96 15.10 8.36
N LEU A 49 -8.28 15.80 7.45
CA LEU A 49 -6.92 15.47 7.05
C LEU A 49 -5.94 15.58 8.24
N GLU A 50 -6.11 16.57 9.10
CA GLU A 50 -5.23 16.79 10.24
C GLU A 50 -5.35 15.68 11.29
N GLU A 51 -6.56 15.21 11.59
CA GLU A 51 -6.76 14.05 12.47
C GLU A 51 -6.13 12.79 11.88
N ARG A 52 -6.34 12.54 10.57
CA ARG A 52 -5.74 11.40 9.87
C ARG A 52 -4.22 11.46 9.91
N ARG A 53 -3.62 12.63 9.68
CA ARG A 53 -2.17 12.82 9.79
C ARG A 53 -1.67 12.55 11.20
N ALA A 54 -2.33 13.09 12.22
CA ALA A 54 -1.94 12.88 13.62
C ALA A 54 -2.02 11.40 14.02
N LEU A 55 -3.08 10.69 13.60
CA LEU A 55 -3.23 9.25 13.85
C LEU A 55 -2.19 8.42 13.07
N ALA A 56 -1.96 8.73 11.79
CA ALA A 56 -0.95 8.08 10.97
C ALA A 56 0.44 8.15 11.61
N ARG A 57 0.83 9.31 12.15
CA ARG A 57 2.13 9.47 12.83
C ARG A 57 2.28 8.54 14.03
N LYS A 58 1.21 8.36 14.82
CA LYS A 58 1.21 7.43 15.96
C LYS A 58 1.35 5.98 15.48
N MET A 59 0.54 5.60 14.50
CA MET A 59 0.58 4.25 13.90
C MET A 59 1.96 3.95 13.29
N GLN A 60 2.53 4.89 12.53
CA GLN A 60 3.85 4.76 11.91
C GLN A 60 4.95 4.58 12.95
N ARG A 61 4.86 5.26 14.11
CA ARG A 61 5.83 5.08 15.18
C ARG A 61 5.80 3.66 15.75
N ILE A 62 4.60 3.17 16.09
CA ILE A 62 4.43 1.78 16.56
C ILE A 62 4.94 0.78 15.50
N TRP A 63 4.62 1.03 14.23
CA TRP A 63 5.09 0.21 13.12
C TRP A 63 6.61 0.13 13.03
N TRP A 64 7.29 1.27 13.23
CA TRP A 64 8.73 1.38 13.16
C TRP A 64 9.44 0.77 14.37
N ASP A 65 8.82 0.86 15.55
CA ASP A 65 9.34 0.27 16.78
C ASP A 65 9.14 -1.25 16.80
N TYR A 66 7.99 -1.75 16.31
CA TYR A 66 7.66 -3.18 16.28
C TYR A 66 8.35 -3.93 15.12
N VAL A 67 8.60 -3.26 13.99
CA VAL A 67 9.22 -3.82 12.77
C VAL A 67 8.52 -5.11 12.29
N PRO A 68 7.23 -5.06 11.92
CA PRO A 68 6.48 -6.25 11.48
C PRO A 68 6.94 -6.75 10.09
N GLN A 69 7.59 -5.89 9.32
CA GLN A 69 8.13 -6.20 8.00
C GLN A 69 9.45 -5.48 7.77
N VAL A 70 10.33 -6.11 7.00
CA VAL A 70 11.61 -5.53 6.58
C VAL A 70 11.54 -5.19 5.10
N LEU A 71 11.59 -3.90 4.77
CA LEU A 71 11.63 -3.44 3.38
C LEU A 71 13.05 -3.59 2.85
N LEU A 72 13.26 -4.52 1.91
CA LEU A 72 14.58 -4.84 1.36
C LEU A 72 15.07 -3.83 0.31
N GLY A 73 14.16 -3.07 -0.30
CA GLY A 73 14.48 -2.07 -1.31
C GLY A 73 13.29 -1.74 -2.19
N GLN A 74 13.54 -0.91 -3.20
CA GLN A 74 12.59 -0.58 -4.25
C GLN A 74 13.01 -1.25 -5.55
N TYR A 75 12.02 -1.68 -6.34
CA TYR A 75 12.26 -2.20 -7.68
C TYR A 75 11.32 -1.49 -8.66
N VAL A 76 11.77 -1.35 -9.90
CA VAL A 76 10.96 -0.82 -10.99
C VAL A 76 10.38 -1.98 -11.77
N GLN A 77 9.10 -1.91 -12.13
CA GLN A 77 8.45 -2.86 -13.04
C GLN A 77 8.56 -2.37 -14.49
N PRO A 78 9.51 -2.87 -15.30
CA PRO A 78 9.61 -2.47 -16.70
C PRO A 78 8.44 -3.02 -17.52
N ILE A 79 7.94 -2.22 -18.46
CA ILE A 79 6.93 -2.66 -19.44
C ILE A 79 7.52 -2.67 -20.85
N ALA A 80 7.28 -3.75 -21.60
CA ALA A 80 7.57 -3.82 -23.03
C ALA A 80 6.26 -3.71 -23.82
N ARG A 81 6.21 -2.81 -24.80
CA ARG A 81 5.01 -2.56 -25.62
C ARG A 81 5.36 -2.26 -27.07
N ARG A 82 4.40 -2.51 -27.97
CA ARG A 82 4.52 -2.10 -29.37
C ARG A 82 4.50 -0.57 -29.47
N LYS A 83 5.35 -0.01 -30.35
CA LYS A 83 5.38 1.44 -30.63
C LYS A 83 4.05 1.98 -31.15
N THR A 84 3.23 1.12 -31.77
CA THR A 84 1.90 1.46 -32.26
C THR A 84 0.88 1.69 -31.15
N LEU A 85 1.14 1.29 -29.90
CA LEU A 85 0.23 1.53 -28.79
C LEU A 85 0.62 2.83 -28.09
N ILE A 86 -0.26 3.82 -28.12
CA ILE A 86 -0.06 5.15 -27.52
C ILE A 86 -1.06 5.39 -26.38
N SER A 87 -0.91 6.52 -25.68
CA SER A 87 -1.83 6.96 -24.61
C SER A 87 -1.92 6.02 -23.40
N ILE A 88 -0.85 5.26 -23.14
CA ILE A 88 -0.75 4.36 -22.00
C ILE A 88 -0.48 5.16 -20.74
N ILE A 89 -1.31 4.95 -19.74
CA ILE A 89 -1.20 5.60 -18.44
C ILE A 89 -0.20 4.80 -17.59
N GLY A 90 0.83 5.48 -17.09
CA GLY A 90 1.74 4.89 -16.10
C GLY A 90 1.03 4.77 -14.75
N PHE A 91 0.95 3.56 -14.21
CA PHE A 91 0.37 3.32 -12.88
C PHE A 91 1.28 2.36 -12.08
N PRO A 92 1.51 2.59 -10.77
CA PRO A 92 2.56 1.89 -10.01
C PRO A 92 2.40 0.38 -9.85
N SER A 93 1.18 -0.15 -10.00
CA SER A 93 0.87 -1.55 -9.63
C SER A 93 0.15 -2.35 -10.71
N TYR A 94 -0.40 -1.67 -11.71
CA TYR A 94 -1.28 -2.25 -12.72
C TYR A 94 -1.05 -1.55 -14.05
N VAL A 95 -1.36 -2.23 -15.15
CA VAL A 95 -1.38 -1.60 -16.47
C VAL A 95 -2.84 -1.31 -16.82
N PRO A 96 -3.31 -0.06 -16.67
CA PRO A 96 -4.65 0.31 -17.11
C PRO A 96 -4.72 0.20 -18.64
N PHE A 97 -5.74 -0.49 -19.14
CA PHE A 97 -6.00 -0.65 -20.58
C PHE A 97 -7.00 0.40 -21.11
N TRP A 98 -7.71 1.10 -20.23
CA TRP A 98 -8.53 2.24 -20.63
C TRP A 98 -7.62 3.37 -21.11
N ASN A 99 -8.09 4.18 -22.07
CA ASN A 99 -7.33 5.24 -22.75
C ASN A 99 -6.23 4.78 -23.72
N MET A 100 -5.88 3.48 -23.75
CA MET A 100 -4.90 2.96 -24.70
C MET A 100 -5.46 3.03 -26.13
N GLN A 101 -4.67 3.56 -27.07
CA GLN A 101 -5.05 3.71 -28.46
C GLN A 101 -4.00 3.13 -29.38
N LYS A 102 -4.43 2.69 -30.57
CA LYS A 102 -3.51 2.40 -31.67
C LYS A 102 -3.22 3.71 -32.40
N ALA A 103 -1.95 4.02 -32.63
CA ALA A 103 -1.57 5.15 -33.47
C ALA A 103 -2.21 4.94 -34.86
N THR A 104 -2.99 5.93 -35.30
CA THR A 104 -3.48 6.00 -36.68
C THR A 104 -2.28 6.35 -37.55
N ASN A 105 -2.00 5.54 -38.57
CA ASN A 105 -0.97 5.84 -39.57
C ASN A 105 -1.26 7.15 -40.29
#